data_AF-A0A9N9BZG0-F1
#
_entry.id   AF-A0A9N9BZG0-F1
#
_cell.length_a   1.000
_cell.length_b   1.000
_cell.length_c   1.000
_cell.angle_alpha   90.00
_cell.angle_beta   90.00
_cell.angle_gamma   90.00
#
_symmetry.space_group_name_H-M   'P 1'
#
loop_
_entity.id
_entity.type
_entity.pdbx_description
1 polymer ?
#
loop_
_entity_poly.entity_id
_entity_poly.type
_entity_poly.pdbx_seq_one_letter_code
_entity_poly.pdbx_strand_id
1 'polypeptide(L)'
;LPLQIGWNLSVETIDAFFERHETPGYKFDIDSKGNVFIVEMGGSEHTSVIALLIHFFTVPNGGIGPNAPIKFGVNSGKKKFFGLLNI
;
A
#
# COMPACT_ATOMS: atom_id res chain seq x y z
N LEU A 1 4.27 0.35 -8.50
CA LEU A 1 3.97 -1.09 -8.64
C LEU A 1 2.46 -1.22 -8.76
N PRO A 2 1.94 -2.04 -9.68
CA PRO A 2 0.51 -2.35 -9.72
C PRO A 2 0.04 -2.95 -8.39
N LEU A 3 -1.15 -2.56 -7.93
CA LEU A 3 -1.78 -3.08 -6.71
C LEU A 3 -2.84 -4.13 -7.08
N GLN A 4 -2.63 -5.39 -6.71
CA GLN A 4 -3.62 -6.44 -6.96
C GLN A 4 -4.84 -6.29 -6.05
N ILE A 5 -6.03 -6.29 -6.63
CA ILE A 5 -7.31 -6.16 -5.92
C ILE A 5 -8.26 -7.34 -6.14
N GLY A 6 -7.98 -8.18 -7.14
CA GLY A 6 -8.75 -9.38 -7.46
C GLY A 6 -7.86 -10.52 -7.95
N TRP A 7 -8.32 -11.76 -7.75
CA TRP A 7 -7.59 -12.95 -8.18
C TRP A 7 -8.52 -13.99 -8.80
N ASN A 8 -8.07 -14.65 -9.88
CA ASN A 8 -8.78 -15.76 -10.53
C ASN A 8 -10.27 -15.48 -10.83
N LEU A 9 -10.58 -14.27 -11.29
CA LEU A 9 -11.95 -13.85 -11.61
C LEU A 9 -12.32 -14.26 -13.03
N SER A 10 -13.59 -14.62 -13.24
CA SER A 10 -14.12 -14.83 -14.59
C SER A 10 -14.27 -13.50 -15.32
N VAL A 11 -14.26 -13.55 -16.65
CA VAL A 11 -14.47 -12.36 -17.49
C VAL A 11 -15.81 -11.70 -17.17
N GLU A 12 -16.87 -12.49 -16.98
CA GLU A 12 -18.21 -11.96 -16.66
C GLU A 12 -18.23 -11.22 -15.31
N THR A 13 -17.45 -11.71 -14.34
CA THR A 13 -17.33 -11.06 -13.02
C THR A 13 -16.61 -9.72 -13.13
N ILE A 14 -15.58 -9.67 -13.98
CA ILE A 14 -14.78 -8.47 -14.22
C ILE A 14 -15.62 -7.44 -14.99
N ASP A 15 -16.31 -7.85 -16.04
CA ASP A 15 -17.17 -6.96 -16.84
C ASP A 15 -18.29 -6.37 -15.98
N ALA A 16 -18.97 -7.20 -15.17
CA ALA A 16 -20.01 -6.75 -14.26
C ALA A 16 -19.48 -5.79 -13.17
N PHE A 17 -18.21 -5.87 -12.81
CA PHE A 17 -17.57 -4.91 -11.91
C PHE A 17 -17.38 -3.55 -12.60
N PHE A 18 -16.84 -3.54 -13.83
CA PHE A 18 -16.62 -2.30 -14.58
C PHE A 18 -17.91 -1.61 -15.00
N GLU A 19 -18.94 -2.35 -15.41
CA GLU A 19 -20.26 -1.78 -15.75
C GLU A 19 -20.90 -1.06 -14.55
N ARG A 20 -20.67 -1.54 -13.33
CA ARG A 20 -21.22 -0.95 -12.10
C ARG A 20 -20.34 0.17 -11.54
N HIS A 21 -19.06 0.17 -11.89
CA HIS A 21 -18.05 1.06 -11.32
C HIS A 21 -17.20 1.70 -12.41
N GLU A 22 -17.80 2.61 -13.18
CA GLU A 22 -17.02 3.70 -13.78
C GLU A 22 -16.42 4.53 -12.63
N THR A 23 -15.17 4.23 -12.29
CA THR A 23 -14.44 4.91 -11.22
C THR A 23 -13.45 5.88 -11.87
N PRO A 24 -13.85 7.15 -12.09
CA PRO A 24 -12.95 8.13 -12.66
C PRO A 24 -11.68 8.24 -11.81
N GLY A 25 -10.53 8.24 -12.49
CA GLY A 25 -9.22 8.35 -11.85
C GLY A 25 -8.48 7.03 -11.65
N TYR A 26 -9.11 5.87 -11.86
CA TYR A 26 -8.42 4.58 -11.77
C TYR A 26 -8.18 3.97 -13.15
N LYS A 27 -7.00 3.38 -13.36
CA LYS A 27 -6.76 2.46 -14.48
C LYS A 27 -6.48 1.07 -13.95
N PHE A 28 -7.05 0.09 -14.62
CA PHE A 28 -6.95 -1.30 -14.25
C PHE A 28 -6.25 -2.09 -15.35
N ASP A 29 -5.54 -3.14 -14.95
CA ASP A 29 -4.95 -4.14 -15.84
C ASP A 29 -5.43 -5.53 -15.40
N ILE A 30 -5.58 -6.44 -16.36
CA ILE A 30 -6.09 -7.79 -16.13
C ILE A 30 -5.13 -8.77 -16.80
N ASP A 31 -4.60 -9.73 -16.04
CA ASP A 31 -3.74 -10.76 -16.62
C ASP A 31 -4.56 -11.92 -17.22
N SER A 32 -3.87 -12.81 -17.95
CA SER A 32 -4.50 -13.98 -18.59
C SER A 32 -5.08 -15.01 -17.61
N LYS A 33 -4.86 -14.85 -16.31
CA LYS A 33 -5.41 -15.69 -15.25
C LYS A 33 -6.61 -15.03 -14.56
N GLY A 34 -7.05 -13.85 -15.02
CA GLY A 34 -8.14 -13.12 -14.41
C GLY A 34 -7.77 -12.43 -13.09
N ASN A 35 -6.49 -12.14 -12.87
CA ASN A 35 -6.06 -11.28 -11.76
C ASN A 35 -6.21 -9.81 -12.16
N VAL A 36 -6.76 -8.99 -11.26
CA VAL A 36 -7.07 -7.58 -11.53
C VAL A 36 -6.15 -6.69 -10.70
N PHE A 37 -5.56 -5.70 -11.36
CA PHE A 37 -4.59 -4.78 -10.77
C PHE A 37 -5.02 -3.34 -10.99
N ILE A 38 -4.79 -2.48 -10.00
CA ILE A 38 -4.78 -1.03 -10.17
C ILE A 38 -3.39 -0.62 -10.64
N VAL A 39 -3.30 -0.10 -11.85
CA VAL A 39 -2.04 0.40 -12.45
C VAL A 39 -1.91 1.93 -12.37
N GLU A 40 -3.03 2.63 -12.20
CA GLU A 40 -3.07 4.09 -12.00
C GLU A 40 -4.19 4.45 -11.02
N MET A 41 -3.96 5.45 -10.17
CA MET A 41 -4.93 6.01 -9.23
C MET A 41 -5.02 7.52 -9.40
N GLY A 42 -6.18 8.10 -9.07
CA GLY A 42 -6.42 9.53 -9.12
C GLY A 42 -5.43 10.27 -8.21
N GLY A 43 -5.08 11.52 -8.56
CA GLY A 43 -4.03 12.26 -7.86
C GLY A 43 -4.24 12.39 -6.35
N SER A 44 -5.50 12.60 -5.90
CA SER A 44 -5.88 12.67 -4.49
C SER A 44 -5.70 11.35 -3.76
N GLU A 45 -6.19 10.26 -4.33
CA GLU A 45 -6.14 8.93 -3.74
C GLU A 45 -4.73 8.36 -3.76
N HIS A 46 -3.99 8.56 -4.87
CA HIS A 46 -2.57 8.25 -4.97
C HIS A 46 -1.78 8.95 -3.85
N THR A 47 -1.98 10.26 -3.66
CA THR A 47 -1.31 11.02 -2.60
C THR A 47 -1.63 10.47 -1.21
N SER A 48 -2.89 10.08 -0.97
CA SER A 48 -3.34 9.53 0.30
C SER A 48 -2.72 8.16 0.59
N VAL A 49 -2.67 7.28 -0.41
CA VAL A 49 -2.03 5.96 -0.30
C VAL A 49 -0.53 6.09 -0.05
N ILE A 50 0.14 6.98 -0.77
CA ILE A 50 1.57 7.27 -0.56
C ILE A 50 1.82 7.81 0.85
N ALA A 51 1.00 8.76 1.32
CA ALA A 51 1.12 9.30 2.67
C ALA A 51 0.96 8.21 3.75
N LEU A 52 0.00 7.29 3.57
CA LEU A 52 -0.21 6.17 4.48
C LEU A 52 0.96 5.18 4.47
N LEU A 53 1.50 4.84 3.29
CA LEU A 53 2.68 3.98 3.17
C LEU A 53 3.90 4.61 3.86
N ILE A 54 4.18 5.88 3.58
CA ILE A 54 5.25 6.63 4.24
C ILE A 54 5.06 6.59 5.75
N HIS A 55 3.84 6.79 6.24
CA HIS A 55 3.53 6.70 7.66
C HIS A 55 3.88 5.32 8.26
N PHE A 56 3.49 4.23 7.59
CA PHE A 56 3.84 2.87 8.04
C PHE A 56 5.35 2.61 8.07
N PHE A 57 6.14 3.22 7.20
CA PHE A 57 7.60 3.13 7.25
C PHE A 57 8.24 4.11 8.24
N THR A 58 7.56 5.20 8.57
CA THR A 58 8.06 6.23 9.50
C THR A 58 7.99 5.73 10.95
N VAL A 59 6.91 5.02 11.32
CA VAL A 59 6.69 4.54 12.69
C VAL A 59 7.80 3.57 13.18
N PRO A 60 8.21 2.53 12.43
CA PRO A 60 9.31 1.64 12.83
C PRO A 60 10.68 2.32 12.89
N ASN A 61 10.87 3.41 12.14
CA ASN A 61 12.13 4.16 12.06
C ASN A 61 12.23 5.30 13.10
N GLY A 62 11.40 5.27 14.15
CA GLY A 62 11.45 6.22 15.26
C GLY A 62 10.65 7.50 15.04
N GLY A 63 9.83 7.57 13.98
CA GLY A 63 8.86 8.63 13.80
C GLY A 63 7.60 8.44 14.66
N ILE A 64 6.93 9.54 14.99
CA ILE A 64 5.70 9.54 15.80
C ILE A 64 4.50 9.48 14.86
N GLY A 65 3.75 8.38 14.87
CA GLY A 65 2.53 8.26 14.09
C GLY A 65 1.31 8.81 14.85
N PRO A 66 0.47 9.70 14.26
CA PRO A 66 -0.85 9.99 14.81
C PRO A 66 -1.72 8.72 14.80
N ASN A 67 -2.24 8.31 15.97
CA ASN A 67 -3.15 7.17 16.14
C ASN A 67 -2.67 5.83 15.56
N ALA A 68 -1.44 5.41 15.89
CA ALA A 68 -0.99 4.06 15.55
C ALA A 68 -1.92 3.00 16.17
N PRO A 69 -2.60 2.14 15.37
CA PRO A 69 -3.46 1.07 15.90
C PRO A 69 -2.64 -0.03 16.60
N ILE A 70 -1.34 -0.09 16.34
CA ILE A 70 -0.40 -1.02 16.98
C ILE A 70 0.54 -0.21 17.87
N LYS A 71 0.44 -0.41 19.18
CA LYS A 71 1.36 0.16 20.16
C LYS A 71 2.57 -0.75 20.29
N PHE A 72 3.74 -0.29 19.85
CA PHE A 72 4.99 -1.00 20.12
C PHE A 72 5.45 -0.69 21.54
N GLY A 73 5.57 -1.72 22.38
CA GLY A 73 6.29 -1.60 23.64
C GLY A 73 7.78 -1.47 23.33
N VAL A 74 8.37 -0.31 23.63
CA VAL A 74 9.83 -0.16 23.61
C VAL A 74 10.38 -1.03 24.73
N ASN A 75 10.74 -2.28 24.42
CA ASN A 75 11.57 -3.04 25.33
C ASN A 75 12.96 -2.42 25.27
N SER A 76 13.36 -1.74 26.35
CA SER A 76 14.67 -1.08 26.51
C SER A 76 15.79 -2.10 26.67
N GLY A 77 15.78 -3.16 25.85
CA GLY A 77 16.90 -4.06 25.64
C GLY A 77 18.07 -3.24 25.11
N LYS A 78 19.10 -3.11 25.96
CA LYS A 78 20.33 -2.34 25.72
C LYS A 78 20.83 -2.52 24.29
N LYS A 79 20.65 -1.50 23.45
CA LYS A 79 21.30 -1.44 22.14
C LYS A 79 22.80 -1.25 22.38
N LYS A 80 23.57 -2.34 22.21
CA LYS A 80 25.02 -2.27 22.05
C LYS A 80 25.25 -1.58 20.70
N PHE A 81 25.67 -0.32 20.74
CA PHE A 81 26.18 0.37 19.56
C PHE A 81 27.44 -0.35 19.11
N PHE A 82 27.38 -1.04 17.98
CA PHE A 82 28.56 -1.32 17.17
C PHE A 82 28.60 -0.25 16.09
N GLY A 83 29.52 0.69 16.26
CA GLY A 83 29.83 1.66 15.23
C GLY A 83 30.52 0.97 14.05
N LEU A 84 30.20 1.45 12.85
CA LEU A 84 31.08 1.47 11.71
C LEU A 84 30.94 2.86 11.04
N LEU A 85 31.73 3.77 11.62
CA LEU A 85 32.59 4.78 11.00
C LEU A 85 32.90 4.49 9.49
N ASN A 86 33.04 5.39 8.52
CA ASN A 86 33.30 6.84 8.41
C ASN A 86 33.00 7.27 6.95
N ILE A 87 32.69 8.57 6.78
CA ILE A 87 32.89 9.46 5.61
C ILE A 87 32.37 8.99 4.25
#